data_AF-A0A5C5R5M3-F1
#
_entry.id   AF-A0A5C5R5M3-F1
#
_cell.length_a   1.000
_cell.length_b   1.000
_cell.length_c   1.000
_cell.angle_alpha   90.00
_cell.angle_beta   90.00
_cell.angle_gamma   90.00
#
_symmetry.space_group_name_H-M   'P 1'
#
loop_
_entity.id
_entity.type
_entity.pdbx_description
1 polymer ?
#
loop_
_entity_poly.entity_id
_entity_poly.type
_entity_poly.pdbx_seq_one_letter_code
_entity_poly.pdbx_strand_id
1 'polypeptide(L)'
;MTDEHTLPDARRQLDDAHHHLCAAQTHHDQHGTYTSPSLLTQLQQALQNADRPRNPGGRPGFESHPTAWLSGIDKMQEIERKVKEWAAVIGHDGRDNIHTLLDKVNSFKWAPAQIETVHEAARAINRWADWIHSALTGDTVGLYDKPCPNCNQGPWTYRHIAGE
;
A
#
# COMPACT_ATOMS: atom_id res chain seq x y z
N MET A 1 31.17 16.95 -5.74
CA MET A 1 30.67 16.69 -4.37
C MET A 1 30.33 15.21 -4.32
N THR A 2 30.83 14.54 -3.30
CA THR A 2 31.17 13.12 -3.19
C THR A 2 30.00 12.13 -3.33
N ASP A 3 30.00 11.36 -4.42
CA ASP A 3 29.11 10.21 -4.70
C ASP A 3 29.25 9.04 -3.71
N GLU A 4 30.26 9.02 -2.86
CA GLU A 4 30.57 7.86 -2.02
C GLU A 4 29.64 7.73 -0.79
N HIS A 5 28.99 8.82 -0.38
CA HIS A 5 28.03 8.83 0.72
C HIS A 5 26.58 8.63 0.29
N THR A 6 26.29 8.63 -1.01
CA THR A 6 24.91 8.62 -1.51
C THR A 6 24.30 7.22 -1.49
N LEU A 7 25.07 6.17 -1.81
CA LEU A 7 24.55 4.80 -1.86
C LEU A 7 24.18 4.22 -0.47
N PRO A 8 24.99 4.37 0.59
CA PRO A 8 24.61 3.91 1.93
C PRO A 8 23.33 4.59 2.43
N ASP A 9 23.17 5.88 2.17
CA ASP A 9 21.97 6.63 2.53
C ASP A 9 20.74 6.18 1.72
N ALA A 10 20.88 5.98 0.40
CA ALA A 10 19.83 5.44 -0.44
C ALA A 10 19.37 4.05 0.04
N ARG A 11 20.32 3.20 0.45
CA ARG A 11 20.01 1.88 1.01
C ARG A 11 19.29 1.96 2.35
N ARG A 12 19.69 2.88 3.24
CA ARG A 12 18.96 3.13 4.49
C ARG A 12 17.53 3.58 4.19
N GLN A 13 17.33 4.50 3.25
CA GLN A 13 15.98 4.94 2.85
C GLN A 13 15.13 3.80 2.30
N LEU A 14 15.72 2.89 1.51
CA LEU A 14 15.02 1.71 1.00
C LEU A 14 14.64 0.75 2.14
N ASP A 15 15.55 0.52 3.09
CA ASP A 15 15.30 -0.34 4.25
C ASP A 15 14.21 0.23 5.16
N ASP A 16 14.25 1.53 5.44
CA ASP A 16 13.23 2.24 6.22
C ASP A 16 11.87 2.18 5.52
N ALA A 17 11.84 2.42 4.20
CA ALA A 17 10.60 2.34 3.41
C ALA A 17 10.04 0.90 3.39
N HIS A 18 10.91 -0.08 3.17
CA HIS A 18 10.55 -1.49 3.21
C HIS A 18 9.97 -1.87 4.58
N HIS A 19 10.63 -1.46 5.66
CA HIS A 19 10.16 -1.67 7.02
C HIS A 19 8.78 -1.03 7.23
N HIS A 20 8.57 0.22 6.79
CA HIS A 20 7.30 0.90 6.91
C HIS A 20 6.15 0.14 6.22
N LEU A 21 6.38 -0.42 5.03
CA LEU A 21 5.36 -1.16 4.27
C LEU A 21 5.16 -2.60 4.76
N CYS A 22 6.25 -3.31 5.07
CA CYS A 22 6.29 -4.76 5.26
C CYS A 22 6.46 -5.22 6.72
N ALA A 23 6.86 -4.35 7.64
CA ALA A 23 6.99 -4.72 9.06
C ALA A 23 5.63 -4.70 9.78
N ALA A 24 5.52 -5.54 10.81
CA ALA A 24 4.40 -5.51 11.73
C ALA A 24 4.33 -4.15 12.42
N GLN A 25 3.13 -3.59 12.53
CA GLN A 25 2.91 -2.27 13.11
C GLN A 25 2.56 -2.42 14.58
N THR A 26 3.24 -1.71 15.46
CA THR A 26 2.93 -1.69 16.89
C THR A 26 2.19 -0.41 17.22
N HIS A 27 0.99 -0.55 17.76
CA HIS A 27 0.10 0.55 18.13
C HIS A 27 0.01 0.62 19.64
N HIS A 28 -0.09 1.85 20.14
CA HIS A 28 -0.31 2.14 21.55
C HIS A 28 -1.61 2.92 21.67
N ASP A 29 -2.60 2.33 22.32
CA ASP A 29 -3.90 2.96 22.58
C ASP A 29 -4.19 3.00 24.09
N GLN A 30 -5.39 3.47 24.44
CA GLN A 30 -5.84 3.57 25.83
C GLN A 30 -6.04 2.19 26.51
N HIS A 31 -6.07 1.11 25.74
CA HIS A 31 -6.29 -0.27 26.17
C HIS A 31 -5.00 -1.10 26.21
N GLY A 32 -3.90 -0.58 25.67
CA GLY A 32 -2.56 -1.15 25.79
C GLY A 32 -1.77 -1.08 24.50
N THR A 33 -0.78 -1.96 24.40
CA THR A 33 0.02 -2.13 23.19
C THR A 33 -0.50 -3.32 22.41
N TYR A 34 -0.85 -3.15 21.15
CA TYR A 34 -1.18 -4.26 20.26
C TYR A 34 -0.37 -4.20 18.97
N THR A 35 -0.08 -5.36 18.39
CA THR A 35 0.68 -5.48 17.15
C THR A 35 -0.24 -5.94 16.03
N SER A 36 -0.34 -5.15 14.96
CA SER A 36 -1.06 -5.51 13.75
C SER A 36 -0.11 -6.06 12.68
N PRO A 37 -0.62 -6.83 11.70
CA PRO A 37 0.16 -7.23 10.52
C PRO A 37 0.72 -6.03 9.76
N SER A 38 1.60 -6.27 8.78
CA SER A 38 2.13 -5.21 7.92
C SER A 38 1.04 -4.53 7.10
N LEU A 39 1.30 -3.30 6.64
CA LEU A 39 0.34 -2.54 5.83
C LEU A 39 -0.04 -3.30 4.56
N LEU A 40 0.94 -3.92 3.89
CA LEU A 40 0.68 -4.71 2.69
C LEU A 40 -0.20 -5.94 2.98
N THR A 41 0.02 -6.63 4.10
CA THR A 41 -0.83 -7.75 4.53
C THR A 41 -2.22 -7.27 4.91
N GLN A 42 -2.36 -6.13 5.60
CA GLN A 42 -3.65 -5.55 5.94
C GLN A 42 -4.45 -5.17 4.68
N LEU A 43 -3.81 -4.57 3.68
CA LEU A 43 -4.45 -4.30 2.38
C LEU A 43 -4.91 -5.59 1.71
N GLN A 44 -4.05 -6.62 1.64
CA GLN A 44 -4.42 -7.92 1.07
C GLN A 44 -5.62 -8.54 1.78
N GLN A 45 -5.65 -8.50 3.12
CA GLN A 45 -6.77 -9.01 3.91
C GLN A 45 -8.06 -8.20 3.69
N ALA A 46 -7.97 -6.86 3.62
CA ALA A 46 -9.10 -6.00 3.31
C ALA A 46 -9.68 -6.29 1.91
N LEU A 47 -8.80 -6.54 0.93
CA LEU A 47 -9.17 -6.94 -0.43
C LEU A 47 -9.69 -8.39 -0.52
N GLN A 48 -9.36 -9.29 0.40
CA GLN A 48 -9.95 -10.64 0.42
C GLN A 48 -11.29 -10.68 1.14
N ASN A 49 -11.46 -9.82 2.15
CA ASN A 49 -12.65 -9.83 2.99
C ASN A 49 -13.86 -9.13 2.35
N ALA A 50 -13.70 -8.18 1.42
CA ALA A 50 -14.87 -7.57 0.78
C ALA A 50 -15.49 -8.43 -0.34
N ASP A 51 -14.80 -9.48 -0.80
CA ASP A 51 -15.40 -10.52 -1.65
C ASP A 51 -16.26 -11.52 -0.85
N ARG A 52 -16.20 -11.50 0.50
CA ARG A 52 -17.04 -12.38 1.31
C ARG A 52 -18.38 -11.72 1.60
N PRO A 53 -19.51 -12.37 1.28
CA PRO A 53 -20.80 -11.92 1.80
C PRO A 53 -20.75 -11.98 3.33
N ARG A 54 -20.82 -10.80 3.98
CA ARG A 54 -20.62 -10.66 5.43
C ARG A 54 -21.74 -11.30 6.29
N ASN A 55 -22.64 -12.06 5.68
CA ASN A 55 -23.72 -12.76 6.38
C ASN A 55 -24.24 -13.95 5.55
N PRO A 56 -24.22 -15.20 6.06
CA PRO A 56 -24.91 -16.33 5.43
C PRO A 56 -26.44 -16.33 5.64
N GLY A 57 -27.02 -15.28 6.25
CA GLY A 57 -28.47 -15.23 6.53
C GLY A 57 -29.05 -13.83 6.79
N GLY A 58 -28.29 -12.76 6.57
CA GLY A 58 -28.71 -11.37 6.73
C GLY A 58 -28.98 -10.74 5.37
N ARG A 59 -30.07 -9.97 5.27
CA ARG A 59 -30.45 -9.23 4.05
C ARG A 59 -29.24 -8.51 3.44
N PRO A 60 -29.15 -8.38 2.09
CA PRO A 60 -28.08 -7.66 1.44
C PRO A 60 -28.18 -6.17 1.81
N GLY A 61 -27.51 -5.78 2.89
CA GLY A 61 -27.16 -4.40 3.14
C GLY A 61 -26.15 -4.01 2.07
N PHE A 62 -26.59 -3.22 1.10
CA PHE A 62 -25.72 -2.55 0.14
C PHE A 62 -24.90 -1.47 0.86
N GLU A 63 -24.01 -1.87 1.78
CA GLU A 63 -22.95 -0.98 2.23
C GLU A 63 -21.97 -0.82 1.07
N SER A 64 -22.14 0.31 0.38
CA SER A 64 -21.45 0.62 -0.85
C SER A 64 -19.99 0.95 -0.52
N HIS A 65 -19.14 -0.06 -0.50
CA HIS A 65 -17.68 0.09 -0.52
C HIS A 65 -17.02 -0.01 -1.93
N PRO A 66 -17.67 0.29 -3.08
CA PRO A 66 -17.06 -0.05 -4.38
C PRO A 66 -15.82 0.81 -4.71
N THR A 67 -15.73 2.04 -4.21
CA THR A 67 -14.76 3.01 -4.75
C THR A 67 -13.36 2.90 -4.16
N ALA A 68 -13.25 2.80 -2.83
CA ALA A 68 -11.96 2.60 -2.16
C ALA A 68 -11.38 1.22 -2.49
N TRP A 69 -12.26 0.26 -2.77
CA TRP A 69 -11.89 -1.13 -3.04
C TRP A 69 -11.37 -1.35 -4.45
N LEU A 70 -12.03 -0.79 -5.47
CA LEU A 70 -11.49 -0.74 -6.83
C LEU A 70 -10.13 -0.03 -6.86
N SER A 71 -10.01 1.08 -6.10
CA SER A 71 -8.73 1.79 -5.95
C SER A 71 -7.64 0.93 -5.29
N GLY A 72 -8.03 0.04 -4.36
CA GLY A 72 -7.11 -0.91 -3.70
C GLY A 72 -6.63 -2.03 -4.62
N ILE A 73 -7.50 -2.59 -5.46
CA ILE A 73 -7.12 -3.59 -6.46
C ILE A 73 -6.14 -2.99 -7.47
N ASP A 74 -6.46 -1.82 -8.02
CA ASP A 74 -5.59 -1.12 -8.99
C ASP A 74 -4.24 -0.79 -8.35
N LYS A 75 -4.25 -0.33 -7.09
CA LYS A 75 -3.01 -0.08 -6.36
C LYS A 75 -2.20 -1.35 -6.14
N MET A 76 -2.83 -2.46 -5.76
CA MET A 76 -2.13 -3.74 -5.58
C MET A 76 -1.47 -4.20 -6.89
N GLN A 77 -2.17 -4.09 -8.02
CA GLN A 77 -1.62 -4.42 -9.33
C GLN A 77 -0.45 -3.50 -9.72
N GLU A 78 -0.54 -2.20 -9.39
CA GLU A 78 0.56 -1.25 -9.59
C GLU A 78 1.80 -1.66 -8.79
N ILE A 79 1.64 -1.99 -7.50
CA ILE A 79 2.74 -2.44 -6.64
C ILE A 79 3.35 -3.72 -7.20
N GLU A 80 2.54 -4.73 -7.51
CA GLU A 80 3.03 -6.00 -8.04
C GLU A 80 3.81 -5.82 -9.34
N ARG A 81 3.30 -5.01 -10.26
CA ARG A 81 3.97 -4.72 -11.54
C ARG A 81 5.31 -4.05 -11.31
N LYS A 82 5.35 -3.00 -10.47
CA LYS A 82 6.59 -2.26 -10.20
C LYS A 82 7.64 -3.10 -9.46
N VAL A 83 7.21 -3.90 -8.50
CA VAL A 83 8.10 -4.82 -7.78
C VAL A 83 8.66 -5.89 -8.74
N LYS A 84 7.86 -6.40 -9.68
CA LYS A 84 8.35 -7.31 -10.74
C LYS A 84 9.34 -6.63 -11.68
N GLU A 85 9.10 -5.37 -12.06
CA GLU A 85 10.06 -4.58 -12.85
C GLU A 85 11.42 -4.46 -12.13
N TRP A 86 11.43 -4.12 -10.84
CA TRP A 86 12.68 -4.06 -10.07
C TRP A 86 13.32 -5.43 -9.86
N ALA A 87 12.53 -6.47 -9.62
CA ALA A 87 13.02 -7.84 -9.51
C ALA A 87 13.73 -8.30 -10.79
N ALA A 88 13.22 -7.92 -11.97
CA ALA A 88 13.86 -8.22 -13.25
C ALA A 88 15.23 -7.51 -13.39
N VAL A 89 15.36 -6.27 -12.91
CA VAL A 89 16.64 -5.53 -12.93
C VAL A 89 17.72 -6.24 -12.12
N ILE A 90 17.33 -6.92 -11.03
CA ILE A 90 18.25 -7.67 -10.17
C ILE A 90 18.37 -9.16 -10.57
N GLY A 91 17.80 -9.55 -11.72
CA GLY A 91 17.95 -10.89 -12.30
C GLY A 91 16.98 -11.96 -11.78
N HIS A 92 15.87 -11.56 -11.14
CA HIS A 92 14.81 -12.48 -10.70
C HIS A 92 13.68 -12.60 -11.73
N ASP A 93 13.08 -13.77 -11.84
CA ASP A 93 12.04 -14.12 -12.82
C ASP A 93 10.62 -13.68 -12.43
N GLY A 94 10.47 -13.01 -11.28
CA GLY A 94 9.20 -12.42 -10.82
C GLY A 94 8.12 -13.42 -10.44
N ARG A 95 8.46 -14.71 -10.25
CA ARG A 95 7.50 -15.77 -9.90
C ARG A 95 7.18 -15.85 -8.41
N ASP A 96 8.01 -15.24 -7.57
CA ASP A 96 7.76 -15.21 -6.13
C ASP A 96 6.58 -14.30 -5.79
N ASN A 97 6.06 -14.48 -4.57
CA ASN A 97 5.06 -13.56 -4.04
C ASN A 97 5.67 -12.16 -3.81
N ILE A 98 4.79 -11.15 -3.73
CA ILE A 98 5.19 -9.74 -3.63
C ILE A 98 6.07 -9.43 -2.40
N HIS A 99 5.81 -10.05 -1.25
CA HIS A 99 6.60 -9.86 -0.03
C HIS A 99 8.03 -10.36 -0.24
N THR A 100 8.17 -11.57 -0.79
CA THR A 100 9.47 -12.16 -1.11
C THR A 100 10.24 -11.35 -2.16
N LEU A 101 9.56 -10.79 -3.17
CA LEU A 101 10.21 -9.94 -4.15
C LEU A 101 10.69 -8.61 -3.52
N LEU A 102 9.90 -8.00 -2.64
CA LEU A 102 10.29 -6.79 -1.90
C LEU A 102 11.50 -7.05 -0.99
N ASP A 103 11.52 -8.17 -0.27
CA ASP A 103 12.67 -8.59 0.55
C ASP A 103 13.95 -8.75 -0.31
N LYS A 104 13.81 -9.37 -1.49
CA LYS A 104 14.92 -9.53 -2.44
C LYS A 104 15.43 -8.20 -2.98
N VAL A 105 14.52 -7.28 -3.31
CA VAL A 105 14.86 -5.91 -3.74
C VAL A 105 15.59 -5.15 -2.64
N ASN A 106 15.13 -5.25 -1.39
CA ASN A 106 15.75 -4.57 -0.24
C ASN A 106 17.15 -5.15 0.09
N SER A 107 17.27 -6.48 0.09
CA SER A 107 18.52 -7.18 0.42
C SER A 107 19.56 -7.23 -0.71
N PHE A 108 19.19 -6.82 -1.92
CA PHE A 108 20.09 -6.85 -3.07
C PHE A 108 21.32 -5.96 -2.87
N LYS A 109 22.46 -6.42 -3.39
CA LYS A 109 23.73 -5.67 -3.36
C LYS A 109 23.76 -4.68 -4.52
N TRP A 110 23.06 -3.57 -4.37
CA TRP A 110 23.03 -2.48 -5.33
C TRP A 110 24.42 -1.90 -5.62
N ALA A 111 24.70 -1.67 -6.89
CA ALA A 111 25.91 -0.95 -7.32
C ALA A 111 25.69 0.57 -7.28
N PRO A 112 26.75 1.40 -7.15
CA PRO A 112 26.62 2.87 -7.17
C PRO A 112 25.90 3.41 -8.41
N ALA A 113 26.11 2.78 -9.58
CA ALA A 113 25.44 3.15 -10.82
C ALA A 113 23.90 2.96 -10.79
N GLN A 114 23.36 2.25 -9.80
CA GLN A 114 21.93 1.96 -9.66
C GLN A 114 21.25 2.80 -8.58
N ILE A 115 21.94 3.80 -8.03
CA ILE A 115 21.45 4.59 -6.90
C ILE A 115 20.10 5.27 -7.17
N GLU A 116 19.88 5.76 -8.39
CA GLU A 116 18.61 6.39 -8.77
C GLU A 116 17.44 5.40 -8.68
N THR A 117 17.66 4.15 -9.07
CA THR A 117 16.68 3.06 -8.95
C THR A 117 16.35 2.77 -7.49
N VAL A 118 17.36 2.78 -6.61
CA VAL A 118 17.18 2.60 -5.16
C VAL A 118 16.33 3.72 -4.57
N HIS A 119 16.62 4.99 -4.93
CA HIS A 119 15.82 6.12 -4.49
C HIS A 119 14.41 6.13 -5.06
N GLU A 120 14.22 5.70 -6.32
CA GLU A 120 12.90 5.53 -6.91
C GLU A 120 12.10 4.48 -6.14
N ALA A 121 12.71 3.33 -5.85
CA ALA A 121 12.08 2.25 -5.10
C ALA A 121 11.67 2.71 -3.69
N ALA A 122 12.58 3.33 -2.93
CA ALA A 122 12.29 3.85 -1.60
C ALA A 122 11.14 4.87 -1.60
N ARG A 123 11.14 5.82 -2.56
CA ARG A 123 10.07 6.82 -2.70
C ARG A 123 8.72 6.20 -3.09
N ALA A 124 8.73 5.22 -3.99
CA ALA A 124 7.51 4.53 -4.38
C ALA A 124 6.93 3.73 -3.21
N ILE A 125 7.76 2.98 -2.49
CA ILE A 125 7.35 2.19 -1.32
C ILE A 125 6.75 3.08 -0.22
N ASN A 126 7.37 4.21 0.11
CA ASN A 126 6.81 5.15 1.08
C ASN A 126 5.46 5.71 0.64
N ARG A 127 5.31 6.13 -0.63
CA ARG A 127 4.02 6.60 -1.14
C ARG A 127 2.95 5.51 -1.10
N TRP A 128 3.31 4.26 -1.33
CA TRP A 128 2.38 3.14 -1.19
C TRP A 128 2.00 2.94 0.27
N ALA A 129 2.95 2.98 1.22
CA ALA A 129 2.66 2.89 2.64
C ALA A 129 1.69 3.99 3.10
N ASP A 130 1.95 5.26 2.73
CA ASP A 130 1.09 6.40 3.06
C ASP A 130 -0.33 6.24 2.48
N TRP A 131 -0.41 5.81 1.21
CA TRP A 131 -1.69 5.57 0.55
C TRP A 131 -2.46 4.44 1.21
N ILE A 132 -1.80 3.31 1.52
CA ILE A 132 -2.41 2.15 2.17
C ILE A 132 -2.91 2.53 3.55
N HIS A 133 -2.08 3.24 4.32
CA HIS A 133 -2.46 3.73 5.64
C HIS A 133 -3.73 4.60 5.54
N SER A 134 -3.73 5.61 4.65
CA SER A 134 -4.88 6.49 4.43
C SER A 134 -6.14 5.74 3.98
N ALA A 135 -5.97 4.72 3.14
CA ALA A 135 -7.07 3.89 2.65
C ALA A 135 -7.64 2.98 3.77
N LEU A 136 -6.80 2.49 4.68
CA LEU A 136 -7.19 1.63 5.80
C LEU A 136 -7.80 2.42 6.96
N THR A 137 -7.33 3.65 7.24
CA THR A 137 -7.89 4.52 8.28
C THR A 137 -9.15 5.26 7.83
N GLY A 138 -9.41 5.30 6.52
CA GLY A 138 -10.55 6.01 5.94
C GLY A 138 -10.33 7.52 5.78
N ASP A 139 -9.11 8.02 5.98
CA ASP A 139 -8.79 9.45 5.83
C ASP A 139 -8.81 9.94 4.37
N THR A 140 -9.02 9.06 3.41
CA THR A 140 -9.19 9.43 1.99
C THR A 140 -10.48 10.21 1.75
N VAL A 141 -10.35 11.52 1.54
CA VAL A 141 -11.38 12.37 0.94
C VAL A 141 -11.25 12.26 -0.59
N GLY A 142 -12.21 11.59 -1.23
CA GLY A 142 -12.28 11.50 -2.69
C GLY A 142 -13.19 12.59 -3.26
N LEU A 143 -12.67 13.38 -4.20
CA LEU A 143 -13.49 14.24 -5.07
C LEU A 143 -14.03 13.41 -6.23
N TYR A 144 -15.35 13.42 -6.40
CA TYR A 144 -16.01 12.77 -7.54
C TYR A 144 -16.62 13.83 -8.46
N ASP A 145 -16.15 13.85 -9.71
CA ASP A 145 -16.67 14.72 -10.77
C ASP A 145 -17.98 14.20 -11.39
N LYS A 146 -18.40 12.99 -11.02
CA LYS A 146 -19.69 12.44 -11.46
C LYS A 146 -20.81 12.89 -10.51
N PRO A 147 -22.02 13.20 -11.01
CA PRO A 147 -23.15 13.56 -10.17
C PRO A 147 -23.49 12.44 -9.18
N CYS A 148 -23.87 12.82 -7.96
CA CYS A 148 -24.22 11.89 -6.89
C CYS A 148 -25.41 11.01 -7.32
N PRO A 149 -25.35 9.68 -7.21
CA PRO A 149 -26.44 8.80 -7.65
C PRO A 149 -27.73 8.96 -6.83
N ASN A 150 -27.67 9.59 -5.65
CA ASN A 150 -28.83 9.79 -4.78
C ASN A 150 -29.55 11.14 -5.00
N CYS A 151 -28.80 12.20 -5.35
CA CYS A 151 -29.37 13.55 -5.53
C CYS A 151 -29.06 14.21 -6.88
N ASN A 152 -28.30 13.53 -7.75
CA ASN A 152 -27.88 13.96 -9.08
C ASN A 152 -27.13 15.31 -9.14
N GLN A 153 -26.57 15.76 -8.01
CA GLN A 153 -25.75 16.97 -7.93
C GLN A 153 -24.27 16.65 -7.95
N GLY A 154 -23.46 17.52 -8.56
CA GLY A 154 -22.00 17.43 -8.57
C GLY A 154 -21.35 18.81 -8.64
N PRO A 155 -20.03 18.91 -8.36
CA PRO A 155 -19.16 17.86 -7.81
C PRO A 155 -19.42 17.62 -6.32
N TRP A 156 -19.14 16.41 -5.82
CA TRP A 156 -19.31 16.07 -4.41
C TRP A 156 -18.06 15.38 -3.85
N THR A 157 -17.79 15.63 -2.56
CA THR A 157 -16.71 15.02 -1.80
C THR A 157 -17.28 13.90 -0.95
N TYR A 158 -16.72 12.70 -1.05
CA TYR A 158 -16.98 11.62 -0.09
C TYR A 158 -15.89 11.61 0.97
N ARG A 159 -16.30 11.57 2.25
CA ARG A 159 -15.43 11.32 3.39
C ARG A 159 -15.85 9.98 3.98
N HIS A 160 -14.96 9.00 3.99
CA HIS A 160 -15.18 7.80 4.79
C HIS A 160 -14.94 8.19 6.25
N ILE A 161 -15.99 8.19 7.07
CA ILE A 161 -15.83 8.31 8.52
C ILE A 161 -15.77 6.89 9.03
N ALA A 162 -14.58 6.41 9.40
CA ALA A 162 -14.47 5.17 10.15
C ALA A 162 -14.98 5.44 11.58
N GLY A 163 -16.24 5.09 11.84
CA GLY A 163 -16.80 5.02 13.19
C GLY A 163 -18.09 5.82 13.38
N GLU A 164 -19.22 5.10 13.43
CA GLU A 164 -20.04 5.00 14.64
C GLU A 164 -20.23 3.51 14.99
#